data_AF-A0A661HMJ7-F1
#
_entry.id   AF-A0A661HMJ7-F1
#
_cell.length_a   1.000
_cell.length_b   1.000
_cell.length_c   1.000
_cell.angle_alpha   90.00
_cell.angle_beta   90.00
_cell.angle_gamma   90.00
#
_symmetry.space_group_name_H-M   'P 1'
#
loop_
_entity.id
_entity.type
_entity.pdbx_description
1 polymer ?
#
loop_
_entity_poly.entity_id
_entity_poly.type
_entity_poly.pdbx_seq_one_letter_code
_entity_poly.pdbx_strand_id
1 'polypeptide(L)'
;MKINILNKAYEVLDTKEKITIADSFVVRQNKIGLGNGEAKLYVGQDNKIIRNFFGNNRFLIKCFLLKKDLLKYLEETKVEYLNPEQVYINKIDLPNFWKERKRKILALPEIIEFEITEQIQIDGPRVYVKSNDMAYKIIRELSLPNITYITIVKLANENQELLYYFKLFADYFGDIQHPYFIHKEEEEVRVLENRKGTKILSRARKGQGKYREDLLHMCPYCPITMVSDERILIASHIKPWVKSNDIEKIDPMNGFMFTPTFDYLFDRGFLSFTDDKRSKLSPFLSKMTYSKLGISDNKIFQHLPSEGRELYLKYHRKEIFQGV
;
A
#
# COMPACT_ATOMS: atom_id res chain seq x y z
N MET A 1 2.09 -12.90 -15.03
CA MET A 1 2.21 -13.07 -13.57
C MET A 1 1.01 -13.87 -13.11
N LYS A 2 1.25 -14.96 -12.38
CA LYS A 2 0.18 -15.75 -11.76
C LYS A 2 0.18 -15.47 -10.26
N ILE A 3 -1.01 -15.32 -9.69
CA ILE A 3 -1.19 -15.14 -8.24
C ILE A 3 -2.09 -16.24 -7.70
N ASN A 4 -1.97 -16.53 -6.42
CA ASN A 4 -2.78 -17.54 -5.76
C ASN A 4 -3.63 -16.88 -4.68
N ILE A 5 -4.95 -16.98 -4.80
CA ILE A 5 -5.88 -16.40 -3.85
C ILE A 5 -6.67 -17.54 -3.22
N LEU A 6 -6.44 -17.79 -1.93
CA LEU A 6 -7.12 -18.87 -1.17
C LEU A 6 -7.06 -20.23 -1.89
N ASN A 7 -5.87 -20.62 -2.33
CA ASN A 7 -5.57 -21.86 -3.06
C ASN A 7 -6.18 -21.97 -4.46
N LYS A 8 -6.65 -20.86 -5.05
CA LYS A 8 -7.07 -20.78 -6.45
C LYS A 8 -6.08 -19.93 -7.25
N ALA A 9 -5.63 -20.47 -8.39
CA ALA A 9 -4.72 -19.77 -9.28
C ALA A 9 -5.49 -18.78 -10.17
N TYR A 10 -4.91 -17.57 -10.31
CA TYR A 10 -5.40 -16.53 -11.20
C TYR A 10 -4.28 -15.99 -12.07
N GLU A 11 -4.60 -15.67 -13.31
CA GLU A 11 -3.73 -14.89 -14.18
C GLU A 11 -4.04 -13.40 -14.03
N VAL A 12 -3.02 -12.60 -13.72
CA VAL A 12 -3.15 -11.14 -13.72
C VAL A 12 -3.08 -10.64 -15.15
N LEU A 13 -4.20 -10.12 -15.66
CA LEU A 13 -4.29 -9.56 -17.00
C LEU A 13 -3.80 -8.12 -17.02
N ASP A 14 -4.40 -7.28 -16.18
CA ASP A 14 -4.11 -5.83 -16.09
C ASP A 14 -4.39 -5.27 -14.69
N THR A 15 -3.90 -4.07 -14.39
CA THR A 15 -4.08 -3.40 -13.09
C THR A 15 -4.42 -1.93 -13.28
N LYS A 16 -5.56 -1.50 -12.75
CA LYS A 16 -5.94 -0.09 -12.65
C LYS A 16 -5.50 0.45 -11.28
N GLU A 17 -4.40 1.18 -11.31
CA GLU A 17 -3.77 1.76 -10.11
C GLU A 17 -4.45 3.04 -9.64
N LYS A 18 -4.36 3.28 -8.32
CA LYS A 18 -4.55 4.59 -7.65
C LYS A 18 -5.85 5.32 -8.03
N ILE A 19 -6.98 4.66 -7.87
CA ILE A 19 -8.30 5.31 -7.91
C ILE A 19 -8.52 6.03 -6.57
N THR A 20 -8.32 7.33 -6.55
CA THR A 20 -8.48 8.17 -5.35
C THR A 20 -9.94 8.25 -4.91
N ILE A 21 -10.18 8.17 -3.60
CA ILE A 21 -11.52 8.30 -3.02
C ILE A 21 -11.87 9.76 -2.78
N ALA A 22 -12.92 10.21 -3.45
CA ALA A 22 -13.53 11.52 -3.24
C ALA A 22 -14.47 11.55 -2.03
N ASP A 23 -14.63 12.71 -1.42
CA ASP A 23 -15.57 12.94 -0.30
C ASP A 23 -17.03 12.59 -0.68
N SER A 24 -17.43 12.80 -1.94
CA SER A 24 -18.76 12.44 -2.43
C SER A 24 -19.02 10.94 -2.46
N PHE A 25 -17.99 10.09 -2.45
CA PHE A 25 -18.16 8.64 -2.48
C PHE A 25 -18.44 8.05 -1.09
N VAL A 26 -17.81 8.58 -0.04
CA VAL A 26 -17.84 8.00 1.30
C VAL A 26 -19.17 8.24 2.03
N VAL A 27 -19.38 7.47 3.10
CA VAL A 27 -20.53 7.65 4.00
C VAL A 27 -20.39 8.93 4.82
N ARG A 28 -21.52 9.49 5.28
CA ARG A 28 -21.54 10.74 6.07
C ARG A 28 -20.64 10.68 7.30
N GLN A 29 -20.48 9.50 7.92
CA GLN A 29 -19.58 9.32 9.07
C GLN A 29 -18.12 9.70 8.77
N ASN A 30 -17.63 9.53 7.53
CA ASN A 30 -16.24 9.75 7.16
C ASN A 30 -16.04 11.03 6.32
N LYS A 31 -17.07 11.84 6.16
CA LYS A 31 -16.97 13.02 5.31
C LYS A 31 -16.20 14.15 5.98
N ILE A 32 -15.58 14.95 5.13
CA ILE A 32 -14.98 16.23 5.41
C ILE A 32 -15.97 17.34 4.96
N GLY A 33 -16.69 17.12 3.85
CA GLY A 33 -17.68 18.05 3.31
C GLY A 33 -19.13 17.76 3.72
N LEU A 34 -20.01 18.76 3.57
CA LEU A 34 -21.41 18.70 4.00
C LEU A 34 -22.36 17.89 3.09
N GLY A 35 -21.86 17.31 2.00
CA GLY A 35 -22.68 16.60 1.02
C GLY A 35 -23.27 15.27 1.53
N ASN A 36 -24.40 14.82 0.97
CA ASN A 36 -25.01 13.53 1.34
C ASN A 36 -24.23 12.32 0.78
N GLY A 37 -23.43 12.52 -0.26
CA GLY A 37 -22.62 11.49 -0.92
C GLY A 37 -23.40 10.76 -2.01
N GLU A 38 -22.83 10.69 -3.20
CA GLU A 38 -23.47 10.18 -4.41
C GLU A 38 -23.36 8.66 -4.55
N ALA A 39 -22.48 8.02 -3.76
CA ALA A 39 -22.17 6.59 -3.83
C ALA A 39 -21.64 6.13 -5.21
N LYS A 40 -21.19 7.05 -6.05
CA LYS A 40 -20.63 6.78 -7.37
C LYS A 40 -19.11 6.84 -7.28
N LEU A 41 -18.43 5.77 -7.70
CA LEU A 41 -16.97 5.75 -7.74
C LEU A 41 -16.52 6.18 -9.14
N TYR A 42 -15.74 7.25 -9.22
CA TYR A 42 -15.06 7.64 -10.45
C TYR A 42 -13.91 6.68 -10.74
N VAL A 43 -13.90 6.05 -11.91
CA VAL A 43 -12.87 5.06 -12.28
C VAL A 43 -11.93 5.54 -13.38
N GLY A 44 -12.26 6.65 -14.05
CA GLY A 44 -11.39 7.29 -15.04
C GLY A 44 -12.15 8.04 -16.13
N GLN A 45 -11.39 8.58 -17.07
CA GLN A 45 -11.92 9.17 -18.29
C GLN A 45 -12.27 8.08 -19.30
N ASP A 46 -13.37 8.25 -20.03
CA ASP A 46 -13.77 7.38 -21.11
C ASP A 46 -12.74 7.44 -22.23
N ASN A 47 -11.98 6.36 -22.36
CA ASN A 47 -10.97 6.17 -23.38
C ASN A 47 -10.71 4.68 -23.58
N LYS A 48 -9.91 4.35 -24.60
CA LYS A 48 -9.58 2.97 -24.95
C LYS A 48 -8.97 2.18 -23.77
N ILE A 49 -8.22 2.81 -22.87
CA ILE A 49 -7.61 2.14 -21.71
C ILE A 49 -8.71 1.69 -20.74
N ILE A 50 -9.63 2.59 -20.37
CA ILE A 50 -10.75 2.27 -19.48
C ILE A 50 -11.68 1.23 -20.11
N ARG A 51 -11.96 1.34 -21.41
CA ARG A 51 -12.83 0.40 -22.12
C ARG A 51 -12.19 -0.99 -22.26
N ASN A 52 -10.89 -1.08 -22.52
CA ASN A 52 -10.17 -2.36 -22.51
C ASN A 52 -10.13 -2.99 -21.10
N PHE A 53 -10.02 -2.16 -20.07
CA PHE A 53 -9.97 -2.63 -18.69
C PHE A 53 -11.33 -3.15 -18.22
N PHE A 54 -12.38 -2.33 -18.23
CA PHE A 54 -13.69 -2.68 -17.65
C PHE A 54 -14.67 -3.33 -18.65
N GLY A 55 -14.55 -3.00 -19.93
CA GLY A 55 -15.49 -3.40 -20.97
C GLY A 55 -16.08 -2.19 -21.72
N ASN A 56 -16.84 -2.50 -22.77
CA ASN A 56 -17.58 -1.52 -23.55
C ASN A 56 -18.71 -0.87 -22.73
N ASN A 57 -19.39 0.10 -23.32
CA ASN A 57 -20.47 0.85 -22.67
C ASN A 57 -21.51 -0.07 -22.01
N ARG A 58 -21.95 0.32 -20.81
CA ARG A 58 -22.89 -0.42 -19.95
C ARG A 58 -22.33 -1.74 -19.44
N PHE A 59 -21.04 -1.77 -19.14
CA PHE A 59 -20.44 -2.97 -18.56
C PHE A 59 -21.05 -3.28 -17.18
N LEU A 60 -21.17 -4.58 -16.93
CA LEU A 60 -21.37 -5.17 -15.61
C LEU A 60 -20.19 -6.11 -15.39
N ILE A 61 -19.50 -5.96 -14.26
CA ILE A 61 -18.35 -6.80 -13.94
C ILE A 61 -18.48 -7.41 -12.54
N LYS A 62 -18.00 -8.65 -12.42
CA LYS A 62 -17.92 -9.38 -11.16
C LYS A 62 -16.63 -9.03 -10.43
N CYS A 63 -16.78 -8.66 -9.18
CA CYS A 63 -15.72 -8.14 -8.34
C CYS A 63 -15.67 -8.90 -7.02
N PHE A 64 -14.54 -8.80 -6.32
CA PHE A 64 -14.45 -9.27 -4.95
C PHE A 64 -13.48 -8.45 -4.11
N LEU A 65 -13.67 -8.54 -2.79
CA LEU A 65 -12.76 -8.07 -1.74
C LEU A 65 -12.25 -9.28 -0.96
N LEU A 66 -11.07 -9.15 -0.38
CA LEU A 66 -10.54 -10.12 0.58
C LEU A 66 -10.61 -9.57 1.99
N LYS A 67 -11.17 -10.35 2.91
CA LYS A 67 -11.27 -9.99 4.33
C LYS A 67 -9.92 -9.62 4.94
N LYS A 68 -8.87 -10.41 4.63
CA LYS A 68 -7.50 -10.17 5.11
C LYS A 68 -7.01 -8.76 4.73
N ASP A 69 -7.32 -8.30 3.53
CA ASP A 69 -6.87 -7.01 3.01
C ASP A 69 -7.70 -5.85 3.58
N LEU A 70 -9.00 -6.05 3.83
CA LEU A 70 -9.83 -5.07 4.55
C LEU A 70 -9.37 -4.88 6.01
N LEU A 71 -9.00 -5.97 6.69
CA LEU A 71 -8.44 -5.92 8.04
C LEU A 71 -7.07 -5.22 8.05
N LYS A 72 -6.21 -5.53 7.07
CA LYS A 72 -4.90 -4.86 6.91
C LYS A 72 -5.09 -3.35 6.73
N TYR A 73 -5.96 -2.95 5.79
CA TYR A 73 -6.29 -1.53 5.57
C TYR A 73 -6.83 -0.85 6.83
N LEU A 74 -7.68 -1.52 7.63
CA LEU A 74 -8.18 -0.97 8.89
C LEU A 74 -7.07 -0.76 9.92
N GLU A 75 -6.09 -1.66 10.02
CA GLU A 75 -4.94 -1.46 10.90
C GLU A 75 -4.02 -0.35 10.39
N GLU A 76 -3.79 -0.26 9.09
CA GLU A 76 -3.01 0.83 8.45
C GLU A 76 -3.65 2.20 8.67
N THR A 77 -4.99 2.27 8.66
CA THR A 77 -5.76 3.51 8.88
C THR A 77 -6.09 3.79 10.34
N LYS A 78 -5.80 2.88 11.26
CA LYS A 78 -6.18 2.97 12.68
C LYS A 78 -5.75 4.28 13.31
N VAL A 79 -4.55 4.76 13.02
CA VAL A 79 -4.05 6.00 13.61
C VAL A 79 -4.84 7.21 13.17
N GLU A 80 -5.28 7.28 11.91
CA GLU A 80 -6.13 8.37 11.43
C GLU A 80 -7.52 8.32 12.05
N TYR A 81 -8.04 7.13 12.35
CA TYR A 81 -9.28 7.01 13.12
C TYR A 81 -9.15 7.48 14.57
N LEU A 82 -7.97 7.32 15.18
CA LEU A 82 -7.73 7.66 16.59
C LEU A 82 -7.23 9.10 16.78
N ASN A 83 -6.38 9.57 15.88
CA ASN A 83 -5.74 10.89 15.89
C ASN A 83 -5.96 11.58 14.52
N PRO A 84 -7.22 11.84 14.12
CA PRO A 84 -7.53 12.36 12.80
C PRO A 84 -6.85 13.70 12.50
N GLU A 85 -6.08 13.76 11.42
CA GLU A 85 -5.46 14.98 10.91
C GLU A 85 -6.44 15.80 10.07
N GLN A 86 -7.32 15.13 9.33
CA GLN A 86 -8.33 15.82 8.52
C GLN A 86 -9.50 16.34 9.36
N VAL A 87 -10.21 17.34 8.81
CA VAL A 87 -11.38 17.98 9.42
C VAL A 87 -12.67 17.18 9.17
N TYR A 88 -12.69 15.92 9.62
CA TYR A 88 -13.89 15.08 9.51
C TYR A 88 -15.07 15.64 10.32
N ILE A 89 -16.27 15.53 9.75
CA ILE A 89 -17.51 15.98 10.40
C ILE A 89 -17.73 15.26 11.74
N ASN A 90 -17.47 13.95 11.80
CA ASN A 90 -17.71 13.12 12.99
C ASN A 90 -16.39 12.71 13.65
N LYS A 91 -15.44 13.65 13.76
CA LYS A 91 -14.08 13.41 14.28
C LYS A 91 -14.06 12.68 15.62
N ILE A 92 -14.99 13.03 16.53
CA ILE A 92 -15.10 12.47 17.88
C ILE A 92 -15.51 10.99 17.86
N ASP A 93 -16.32 10.59 16.89
CA ASP A 93 -16.88 9.23 16.82
C ASP A 93 -16.04 8.27 15.97
N LEU A 94 -15.06 8.77 15.21
CA LEU A 94 -14.16 7.95 14.38
C LEU A 94 -13.51 6.78 15.16
N PRO A 95 -13.01 6.96 16.40
CA PRO A 95 -12.48 5.84 17.20
C PRO A 95 -13.51 4.73 17.45
N ASN A 96 -14.78 5.08 17.63
CA ASN A 96 -15.87 4.12 17.85
C ASN A 96 -16.23 3.42 16.53
N PHE A 97 -16.32 4.17 15.43
CA PHE A 97 -16.56 3.60 14.11
C PHE A 97 -15.48 2.62 13.69
N TRP A 98 -14.21 2.87 14.02
CA TRP A 98 -13.13 1.91 13.75
C TRP A 98 -13.37 0.57 14.43
N LYS A 99 -13.74 0.57 15.72
CA LYS A 99 -14.04 -0.65 16.49
C LYS A 99 -15.24 -1.40 15.89
N GLU A 100 -16.31 -0.68 15.59
CA GLU A 100 -17.52 -1.25 14.99
C GLU A 100 -17.23 -1.89 13.63
N ARG A 101 -16.53 -1.16 12.75
CA ARG A 101 -16.15 -1.62 11.41
C ARG A 101 -15.23 -2.82 11.49
N LYS A 102 -14.24 -2.83 12.37
CA LYS A 102 -13.37 -3.99 12.58
C LYS A 102 -14.18 -5.23 12.98
N ARG A 103 -15.12 -5.10 13.92
CA ARG A 103 -16.02 -6.21 14.30
C ARG A 103 -16.87 -6.68 13.12
N LYS A 104 -17.39 -5.75 12.32
CA LYS A 104 -18.16 -6.05 11.10
C LYS A 104 -17.32 -6.84 10.10
N ILE A 105 -16.08 -6.42 9.82
CA ILE A 105 -15.19 -7.14 8.88
C ILE A 105 -14.80 -8.51 9.41
N LEU A 106 -14.54 -8.66 10.71
CA LEU A 106 -14.23 -9.95 11.33
C LEU A 106 -15.36 -10.99 11.13
N ALA A 107 -16.61 -10.55 11.03
CA ALA A 107 -17.77 -11.42 10.80
C ALA A 107 -18.01 -11.79 9.32
N LEU A 108 -17.29 -11.20 8.37
CA LEU A 108 -17.44 -11.47 6.95
C LEU A 108 -16.74 -12.78 6.52
N PRO A 109 -17.17 -13.39 5.39
CA PRO A 109 -16.43 -14.46 4.74
C PRO A 109 -15.08 -13.98 4.20
N GLU A 110 -14.17 -14.90 3.90
CA GLU A 110 -12.82 -14.57 3.40
C GLU A 110 -12.85 -13.85 2.04
N ILE A 111 -13.80 -14.22 1.17
CA ILE A 111 -14.08 -13.53 -0.09
C ILE A 111 -15.46 -12.86 0.04
N ILE A 112 -15.54 -11.57 -0.28
CA ILE A 112 -16.80 -10.84 -0.38
C ILE A 112 -17.02 -10.44 -1.84
N GLU A 113 -17.91 -11.15 -2.52
CA GLU A 113 -18.25 -10.92 -3.93
C GLU A 113 -19.27 -9.79 -4.08
N PHE A 114 -19.21 -9.11 -5.23
CA PHE A 114 -20.17 -8.08 -5.62
C PHE A 114 -20.09 -7.79 -7.12
N GLU A 115 -21.09 -7.10 -7.65
CA GLU A 115 -21.11 -6.64 -9.03
C GLU A 115 -21.16 -5.12 -9.06
N ILE A 116 -20.47 -4.52 -10.04
CA ILE A 116 -20.58 -3.08 -10.30
C ILE A 116 -21.08 -2.84 -11.72
N THR A 117 -21.81 -1.74 -11.88
CA THR A 117 -22.38 -1.31 -13.16
C THR A 117 -21.94 0.11 -13.50
N GLU A 118 -21.64 0.35 -14.77
CA GLU A 118 -21.36 1.69 -15.30
C GLU A 118 -22.59 2.60 -15.17
N GLN A 119 -22.35 3.86 -14.79
CA GLN A 119 -23.38 4.89 -14.68
C GLN A 119 -23.39 5.76 -15.95
N ILE A 120 -24.52 5.75 -16.68
CA ILE A 120 -24.67 6.42 -17.98
C ILE A 120 -25.35 7.79 -17.92
N GLN A 121 -25.88 8.19 -16.77
CA GLN A 121 -26.66 9.42 -16.60
C GLN A 121 -25.78 10.65 -16.32
N ILE A 122 -24.47 10.56 -16.58
CA ILE A 122 -23.50 11.58 -16.20
C ILE A 122 -22.92 12.14 -17.48
N ASP A 123 -23.05 13.45 -17.64
CA ASP A 123 -22.55 14.13 -18.82
C ASP A 123 -21.01 14.24 -18.81
N GLY A 124 -20.43 14.24 -20.00
CA GLY A 124 -19.00 14.31 -20.23
C GLY A 124 -18.25 12.96 -20.17
N PRO A 125 -16.93 13.00 -20.40
CA PRO A 125 -16.10 11.81 -20.60
C PRO A 125 -15.77 11.07 -19.29
N ARG A 126 -16.56 11.17 -18.22
CA ARG A 126 -16.22 10.58 -16.92
C ARG A 126 -16.95 9.26 -16.72
N VAL A 127 -16.21 8.19 -16.49
CA VAL A 127 -16.78 6.87 -16.19
C VAL A 127 -16.92 6.72 -14.69
N TYR A 128 -18.15 6.48 -14.25
CA TYR A 128 -18.49 6.17 -12.87
C TYR A 128 -19.09 4.79 -12.77
N VAL A 129 -18.85 4.12 -11.66
CA VAL A 129 -19.45 2.83 -11.32
C VAL A 129 -20.26 2.93 -10.04
N LYS A 130 -21.24 2.04 -9.89
CA LYS A 130 -22.06 1.91 -8.68
C LYS A 130 -22.44 0.45 -8.44
N SER A 131 -22.67 0.14 -7.18
CA SER A 131 -23.30 -1.10 -6.74
C SER A 131 -24.16 -0.86 -5.50
N ASN A 132 -25.17 -1.72 -5.31
CA ASN A 132 -26.00 -1.75 -4.10
C ASN A 132 -25.55 -2.86 -3.13
N ASP A 133 -24.57 -3.67 -3.54
CA ASP A 133 -24.10 -4.81 -2.79
C ASP A 133 -23.38 -4.41 -1.51
N MET A 134 -23.37 -5.34 -0.56
CA MET A 134 -22.74 -5.16 0.74
C MET A 134 -21.25 -4.83 0.63
N ALA A 135 -20.52 -5.50 -0.27
CA ALA A 135 -19.08 -5.25 -0.46
C ALA A 135 -18.82 -3.79 -0.84
N TYR A 136 -19.60 -3.24 -1.77
CA TYR A 136 -19.46 -1.85 -2.20
C TYR A 136 -19.81 -0.86 -1.09
N LYS A 137 -20.82 -1.16 -0.27
CA LYS A 137 -21.14 -0.37 0.94
C LYS A 137 -19.98 -0.41 1.93
N ILE A 138 -19.32 -1.56 2.13
CA ILE A 138 -18.13 -1.69 2.98
C ILE A 138 -17.00 -0.79 2.46
N ILE A 139 -16.71 -0.80 1.17
CA ILE A 139 -15.68 0.09 0.58
C ILE A 139 -15.96 1.55 0.97
N ARG A 140 -17.21 2.00 0.82
CA ARG A 140 -17.63 3.37 1.17
C ARG A 140 -17.54 3.68 2.67
N GLU A 141 -17.85 2.70 3.51
CA GLU A 141 -17.80 2.83 4.97
C GLU A 141 -16.37 2.87 5.49
N LEU A 142 -15.45 2.11 4.90
CA LEU A 142 -14.06 2.04 5.36
C LEU A 142 -13.20 3.19 4.83
N SER A 143 -13.50 3.64 3.61
CA SER A 143 -12.70 4.65 2.93
C SER A 143 -12.74 6.01 3.65
N LEU A 144 -11.58 6.62 3.79
CA LEU A 144 -11.35 7.98 4.25
C LEU A 144 -10.95 8.86 3.05
N PRO A 145 -11.63 10.00 2.80
CA PRO A 145 -11.30 10.89 1.69
C PRO A 145 -9.84 11.34 1.71
N ASN A 146 -9.27 11.62 0.53
CA ASN A 146 -7.89 12.09 0.29
C ASN A 146 -6.75 11.12 0.69
N ILE A 147 -6.99 10.22 1.64
CA ILE A 147 -5.99 9.25 2.11
C ILE A 147 -6.22 7.89 1.45
N THR A 148 -7.47 7.53 1.19
CA THR A 148 -7.78 6.21 0.60
C THR A 148 -7.67 6.24 -0.90
N TYR A 149 -7.02 5.23 -1.45
CA TYR A 149 -7.12 4.90 -2.86
C TYR A 149 -7.41 3.41 -3.04
N ILE A 150 -8.02 3.09 -4.18
CA ILE A 150 -8.33 1.72 -4.59
C ILE A 150 -7.43 1.36 -5.76
N THR A 151 -6.87 0.17 -5.71
CA THR A 151 -6.32 -0.49 -6.90
C THR A 151 -7.22 -1.66 -7.27
N ILE A 152 -7.50 -1.80 -8.57
CA ILE A 152 -8.30 -2.88 -9.12
C ILE A 152 -7.41 -3.75 -10.00
N VAL A 153 -7.36 -5.04 -9.72
CA VAL A 153 -6.62 -6.02 -10.54
C VAL A 153 -7.62 -6.82 -11.36
N LYS A 154 -7.45 -6.82 -12.69
CA LYS A 154 -8.23 -7.63 -13.63
C LYS A 154 -7.60 -9.02 -13.71
N LEU A 155 -8.37 -10.03 -13.37
CA LEU A 155 -7.95 -11.42 -13.27
C LEU A 155 -8.73 -12.30 -14.26
N ALA A 156 -8.09 -13.36 -14.73
CA ALA A 156 -8.75 -14.53 -15.31
C ALA A 156 -8.57 -15.74 -14.40
N ASN A 157 -9.64 -16.48 -14.13
CA ASN A 157 -9.57 -17.77 -13.47
C ASN A 157 -9.20 -18.89 -14.46
N GLU A 158 -9.08 -20.13 -13.98
CA GLU A 158 -8.75 -21.29 -14.81
C GLU A 158 -9.75 -21.53 -15.96
N ASN A 159 -11.00 -21.10 -15.78
CA ASN A 159 -12.07 -21.20 -16.78
C ASN A 159 -12.13 -19.99 -17.73
N GLN A 160 -11.12 -19.10 -17.71
CA GLN A 160 -11.09 -17.85 -18.49
C GLN A 160 -12.21 -16.85 -18.13
N GLU A 161 -12.88 -17.01 -16.99
CA GLU A 161 -13.84 -16.03 -16.51
C GLU A 161 -13.12 -14.84 -15.89
N LEU A 162 -13.60 -13.64 -16.23
CA LEU A 162 -13.02 -12.39 -15.75
C LEU A 162 -13.56 -12.02 -14.38
N LEU A 163 -12.65 -11.69 -13.46
CA LEU A 163 -12.93 -11.24 -12.11
C LEU A 163 -12.07 -10.01 -11.79
N TYR A 164 -12.60 -9.10 -10.97
CA TYR A 164 -11.91 -7.87 -10.59
C TYR A 164 -11.66 -7.83 -9.09
N TYR A 165 -10.39 -7.88 -8.71
CA TYR A 165 -9.99 -7.81 -7.33
C TYR A 165 -9.80 -6.35 -6.89
N PHE A 166 -10.65 -5.88 -5.98
CA PHE A 166 -10.55 -4.56 -5.38
C PHE A 166 -9.72 -4.61 -4.09
N LYS A 167 -8.72 -3.74 -3.97
CA LYS A 167 -7.96 -3.55 -2.74
C LYS A 167 -7.85 -2.08 -2.38
N LEU A 168 -8.11 -1.78 -1.10
CA LEU A 168 -7.96 -0.45 -0.52
C LEU A 168 -6.54 -0.28 0.03
N PHE A 169 -6.02 0.92 -0.11
CA PHE A 169 -4.73 1.33 0.41
C PHE A 169 -4.85 2.72 1.04
N ALA A 170 -3.97 2.99 2.00
CA ALA A 170 -3.80 4.32 2.60
C ALA A 170 -2.52 5.00 2.05
N ASP A 171 -2.65 6.25 1.62
CA ASP A 171 -1.54 7.15 1.24
C ASP A 171 -1.68 8.44 2.07
N TYR A 172 -0.80 8.61 3.05
CA TYR A 172 -0.84 9.79 3.93
C TYR A 172 -0.04 10.91 3.32
N PHE A 173 -0.65 11.79 2.53
CA PHE A 173 0.01 12.98 1.96
C PHE A 173 1.34 12.70 1.20
N GLY A 174 1.53 11.49 0.68
CA GLY A 174 2.76 11.05 0.02
C GLY A 174 3.76 10.33 0.94
N ASP A 175 3.52 10.35 2.26
CA ASP A 175 4.36 9.73 3.28
C ASP A 175 4.04 8.24 3.48
N ILE A 176 5.10 7.51 3.80
CA ILE A 176 5.07 6.06 4.08
C ILE A 176 4.25 5.78 5.34
N GLN A 177 4.29 6.69 6.31
CA GLN A 177 3.62 6.56 7.59
C GLN A 177 2.76 7.79 7.89
N HIS A 178 1.79 7.60 8.77
CA HIS A 178 0.95 8.68 9.25
C HIS A 178 1.77 9.76 9.98
N PRO A 179 1.53 11.07 9.73
CA PRO A 179 2.35 12.14 10.33
C PRO A 179 2.35 12.16 11.87
N TYR A 180 1.28 11.75 12.54
CA TYR A 180 1.29 11.46 13.98
C TYR A 180 2.52 10.66 14.47
N PHE A 181 2.93 9.60 13.76
CA PHE A 181 4.12 8.83 14.17
C PHE A 181 5.40 9.61 13.98
N ILE A 182 5.51 10.34 12.86
CA ILE A 182 6.67 11.19 12.56
C ILE A 182 6.83 12.23 13.67
N HIS A 183 5.76 12.95 14.01
CA HIS A 183 5.78 13.94 15.08
C HIS A 183 6.06 13.34 16.46
N LYS A 184 5.51 12.16 16.75
CA LYS A 184 5.80 11.47 18.01
C LYS A 184 7.27 11.06 18.11
N GLU A 185 7.85 10.55 17.03
CA GLU A 185 9.29 10.26 16.97
C GLU A 185 10.12 11.53 17.16
N GLU A 186 9.76 12.63 16.49
CA GLU A 186 10.41 13.94 16.66
C GLU A 186 10.35 14.43 18.12
N GLU A 187 9.19 14.31 18.77
CA GLU A 187 9.01 14.66 20.17
C GLU A 187 9.80 13.75 21.12
N GLU A 188 9.80 12.43 20.89
CA GLU A 188 10.60 11.50 21.69
C GLU A 188 12.10 11.83 21.57
N VAL A 189 12.57 12.14 20.36
CA VAL A 189 13.93 12.62 20.09
C VAL A 189 14.19 13.93 20.84
N ARG A 190 13.28 14.91 20.81
CA ARG A 190 13.40 16.19 21.55
C ARG A 190 13.34 16.04 23.08
N VAL A 191 12.52 15.14 23.62
CA VAL A 191 12.45 14.87 25.07
C VAL A 191 13.73 14.17 25.53
N LEU A 192 14.29 13.29 24.71
CA LEU A 192 15.64 12.76 24.91
C LEU A 192 16.69 13.89 24.88
N GLU A 193 16.52 14.94 24.05
CA GLU A 193 17.42 16.12 24.00
C GLU A 193 17.43 16.83 25.35
N ASN A 194 16.27 16.99 25.96
CA ASN A 194 16.09 17.76 27.18
C ASN A 194 16.38 16.96 28.47
N ARG A 195 16.20 15.63 28.49
CA ARG A 195 16.34 14.81 29.72
C ARG A 195 17.68 14.11 29.89
N LYS A 196 18.41 13.81 28.82
CA LYS A 196 19.67 13.05 28.89
C LYS A 196 20.68 13.68 27.93
N GLY A 197 21.48 14.62 28.47
CA GLY A 197 22.37 15.49 27.69
C GLY A 197 23.15 14.79 26.57
N THR A 198 23.28 15.46 25.42
CA THR A 198 24.14 15.29 24.22
C THR A 198 24.59 13.89 23.74
N LYS A 199 24.93 12.95 24.63
CA LYS A 199 25.48 11.63 24.32
C LYS A 199 24.48 10.63 23.73
N ILE A 200 23.19 10.68 24.07
CA ILE A 200 22.20 9.69 23.57
C ILE A 200 21.65 10.08 22.20
N LEU A 201 21.42 11.37 21.92
CA LEU A 201 21.10 11.84 20.57
C LEU A 201 22.25 11.74 19.61
N SER A 202 23.46 12.02 20.10
CA SER A 202 24.68 11.64 19.40
C SER A 202 24.60 10.17 19.03
N ARG A 203 24.21 9.24 19.90
CA ARG A 203 24.07 7.81 19.55
C ARG A 203 22.92 7.44 18.61
N ALA A 204 21.78 8.12 18.61
CA ALA A 204 20.66 7.81 17.71
C ALA A 204 20.88 8.40 16.30
N ARG A 205 21.32 9.67 16.20
CA ARG A 205 21.74 10.28 14.92
C ARG A 205 23.04 9.67 14.40
N LYS A 206 24.04 9.41 15.26
CA LYS A 206 25.18 8.55 14.90
C LYS A 206 24.74 7.10 14.70
N GLY A 207 23.61 6.65 15.19
CA GLY A 207 23.14 5.27 15.04
C GLY A 207 22.57 5.05 13.65
N GLN A 208 21.74 5.98 13.16
CA GLN A 208 21.31 6.03 11.77
C GLN A 208 22.46 6.39 10.83
N GLY A 209 23.33 7.32 11.22
CA GLY A 209 24.56 7.65 10.50
C GLY A 209 25.50 6.44 10.39
N LYS A 210 25.77 5.75 11.50
CA LYS A 210 26.60 4.55 11.56
C LYS A 210 25.96 3.37 10.85
N TYR A 211 24.66 3.15 11.01
CA TYR A 211 23.94 2.13 10.24
C TYR A 211 24.11 2.37 8.74
N ARG A 212 23.92 3.62 8.30
CA ARG A 212 24.11 4.01 6.90
C ARG A 212 25.57 3.83 6.47
N GLU A 213 26.53 4.28 7.26
CA GLU A 213 27.98 4.13 6.98
C GLU A 213 28.38 2.65 6.89
N ASP A 214 27.99 1.83 7.87
CA ASP A 214 28.28 0.40 7.92
C ASP A 214 27.60 -0.34 6.75
N LEU A 215 26.36 0.04 6.39
CA LEU A 215 25.66 -0.51 5.23
C LEU A 215 26.31 -0.09 3.90
N LEU A 216 26.76 1.17 3.78
CA LEU A 216 27.52 1.66 2.62
C LEU A 216 28.86 0.91 2.48
N HIS A 217 29.57 0.69 3.58
CA HIS A 217 30.81 -0.10 3.56
C HIS A 217 30.59 -1.53 3.08
N MET A 218 29.45 -2.13 3.40
CA MET A 218 29.10 -3.47 2.94
C MET A 218 28.55 -3.51 1.50
N CYS A 219 27.75 -2.51 1.11
CA CYS A 219 27.07 -2.44 -0.18
C CYS A 219 27.05 -0.98 -0.68
N PRO A 220 28.12 -0.49 -1.32
CA PRO A 220 28.26 0.93 -1.70
C PRO A 220 27.47 1.33 -2.95
N TYR A 221 26.47 0.52 -3.34
CA TYR A 221 25.69 0.73 -4.54
C TYR A 221 24.29 0.14 -4.40
N CYS A 222 23.37 0.62 -5.24
CA CYS A 222 22.05 0.03 -5.37
C CYS A 222 22.11 -1.30 -6.15
N PRO A 223 21.68 -2.44 -5.58
CA PRO A 223 21.80 -3.74 -6.23
C PRO A 223 20.86 -3.93 -7.44
N ILE A 224 19.96 -2.96 -7.67
CA ILE A 224 19.00 -2.98 -8.78
C ILE A 224 19.49 -2.12 -9.94
N THR A 225 19.93 -0.89 -9.67
CA THR A 225 20.34 0.09 -10.69
C THR A 225 21.84 0.20 -10.89
N MET A 226 22.63 -0.39 -9.98
CA MET A 226 24.10 -0.25 -9.89
C MET A 226 24.59 1.19 -9.65
N VAL A 227 23.70 2.12 -9.30
CA VAL A 227 24.08 3.47 -8.90
C VAL A 227 24.89 3.41 -7.61
N SER A 228 26.06 4.06 -7.60
CA SER A 228 26.96 4.15 -6.44
C SER A 228 27.14 5.59 -5.92
N ASP A 229 26.41 6.57 -6.47
CA ASP A 229 26.44 7.95 -5.96
C ASP A 229 25.69 8.01 -4.63
N GLU A 230 26.44 8.06 -3.53
CA GLU A 230 25.92 8.03 -2.17
C GLU A 230 24.87 9.11 -1.90
N ARG A 231 24.93 10.25 -2.60
CA ARG A 231 24.00 11.39 -2.39
C ARG A 231 22.55 11.04 -2.73
N ILE A 232 22.34 10.06 -3.59
CA ILE A 232 21.02 9.62 -4.02
C ILE A 232 20.65 8.22 -3.51
N LEU A 233 21.56 7.56 -2.78
CA LEU A 233 21.27 6.27 -2.17
C LEU A 233 20.57 6.45 -0.82
N ILE A 234 19.52 5.67 -0.60
CA ILE A 234 18.78 5.58 0.65
C ILE A 234 19.13 4.26 1.32
N ALA A 235 19.40 4.31 2.63
CA ALA A 235 19.64 3.13 3.44
C ALA A 235 18.28 2.57 3.90
N SER A 236 17.65 1.77 3.04
CA SER A 236 16.32 1.20 3.23
C SER A 236 16.39 0.02 4.20
N HIS A 237 15.53 0.01 5.23
CA HIS A 237 15.43 -1.12 6.16
C HIS A 237 14.56 -2.25 5.57
N ILE A 238 14.98 -3.50 5.74
CA ILE A 238 14.19 -4.67 5.31
C ILE A 238 13.03 -4.91 6.28
N LYS A 239 13.33 -4.95 7.57
CA LYS A 239 12.33 -4.89 8.63
C LYS A 239 12.22 -3.44 9.09
N PRO A 240 11.06 -2.78 8.89
CA PRO A 240 10.91 -1.35 9.18
C PRO A 240 11.35 -0.98 10.59
N TRP A 241 11.97 0.20 10.73
CA TRP A 241 12.53 0.71 11.98
C TRP A 241 11.58 0.57 13.18
N VAL A 242 10.31 0.94 12.99
CA VAL A 242 9.25 0.92 14.03
C VAL A 242 8.94 -0.49 14.54
N LYS A 243 9.22 -1.52 13.72
CA LYS A 243 8.99 -2.94 14.06
C LYS A 243 10.28 -3.65 14.51
N SER A 244 11.41 -2.97 14.42
CA SER A 244 12.72 -3.49 14.77
C SER A 244 13.06 -3.24 16.24
N ASN A 245 13.73 -4.18 16.88
CA ASN A 245 14.33 -3.98 18.20
C ASN A 245 15.62 -3.15 18.08
N ASP A 246 16.21 -2.75 19.21
CA ASP A 246 17.36 -1.83 19.21
C ASP A 246 18.62 -2.39 18.55
N ILE A 247 18.77 -3.73 18.48
CA ILE A 247 19.86 -4.39 17.75
C ILE A 247 19.57 -4.35 16.25
N GLU A 248 18.36 -4.76 15.85
CA GLU A 248 17.92 -4.80 14.44
C GLU A 248 17.91 -3.42 13.76
N LYS A 249 17.70 -2.35 14.53
CA LYS A 249 17.70 -0.96 14.01
C LYS A 249 19.06 -0.53 13.47
N ILE A 250 20.14 -0.98 14.11
CA ILE A 250 21.51 -0.60 13.76
C ILE A 250 22.27 -1.71 13.01
N ASP A 251 21.62 -2.85 12.75
CA ASP A 251 22.21 -3.99 12.05
C ASP A 251 22.27 -3.71 10.53
N PRO A 252 23.47 -3.64 9.92
CA PRO A 252 23.61 -3.46 8.47
C PRO A 252 23.04 -4.62 7.63
N MET A 253 22.80 -5.80 8.22
CA MET A 253 22.10 -6.90 7.54
C MET A 253 20.59 -6.64 7.40
N ASN A 254 20.04 -5.73 8.19
CA ASN A 254 18.64 -5.32 8.10
C ASN A 254 18.40 -4.24 7.03
N GLY A 255 19.21 -4.20 5.97
CA GLY A 255 19.10 -3.14 4.99
C GLY A 255 19.68 -3.42 3.61
N PHE A 256 19.26 -2.57 2.68
CA PHE A 256 19.83 -2.42 1.35
C PHE A 256 20.05 -0.93 1.04
N MET A 257 21.05 -0.64 0.22
CA MET A 257 21.13 0.68 -0.42
C MET A 257 20.24 0.67 -1.65
N PHE A 258 19.26 1.57 -1.73
CA PHE A 258 18.40 1.71 -2.91
C PHE A 258 18.43 3.13 -3.46
N THR A 259 18.17 3.28 -4.77
CA THR A 259 17.79 4.59 -5.30
C THR A 259 16.35 4.91 -4.87
N PRO A 260 15.94 6.21 -4.85
CA PRO A 260 14.68 6.62 -4.21
C PRO A 260 13.44 5.92 -4.76
N THR A 261 13.45 5.59 -6.05
CA THR A 261 12.35 4.86 -6.69
C THR A 261 12.23 3.42 -6.16
N PHE A 262 13.33 2.71 -5.98
CA PHE A 262 13.29 1.32 -5.53
C PHE A 262 13.12 1.19 -4.02
N ASP A 263 13.65 2.15 -3.26
CA ASP A 263 13.31 2.35 -1.85
C ASP A 263 11.80 2.46 -1.68
N TYR A 264 11.16 3.40 -2.41
CA TYR A 264 9.70 3.57 -2.36
C TYR A 264 8.93 2.29 -2.72
N LEU A 265 9.32 1.60 -3.78
CA LEU A 265 8.65 0.35 -4.18
C LEU A 265 8.81 -0.75 -3.13
N PHE A 266 9.97 -0.86 -2.52
CA PHE A 266 10.27 -1.87 -1.52
C PHE A 266 9.53 -1.58 -0.22
N ASP A 267 9.67 -0.38 0.32
CA ASP A 267 9.04 0.06 1.58
C ASP A 267 7.51 0.00 1.55
N ARG A 268 6.89 0.32 0.40
CA ARG A 268 5.43 0.19 0.20
C ARG A 268 4.98 -1.25 -0.07
N GLY A 269 5.91 -2.19 -0.20
CA GLY A 269 5.64 -3.59 -0.46
C GLY A 269 5.23 -3.89 -1.91
N PHE A 270 5.48 -2.99 -2.87
CA PHE A 270 5.29 -3.26 -4.30
C PHE A 270 6.40 -4.13 -4.88
N LEU A 271 7.57 -4.13 -4.25
CA LEU A 271 8.73 -4.95 -4.59
C LEU A 271 9.19 -5.71 -3.34
N SER A 272 9.58 -6.96 -3.51
CA SER A 272 10.36 -7.70 -2.51
C SER A 272 11.31 -8.66 -3.23
N PHE A 273 12.07 -9.44 -2.47
CA PHE A 273 13.03 -10.39 -3.01
C PHE A 273 12.88 -11.76 -2.35
N THR A 274 13.09 -12.80 -3.14
CA THR A 274 13.31 -14.16 -2.67
C THR A 274 14.74 -14.32 -2.17
N ASP A 275 15.00 -15.39 -1.41
CA ASP A 275 16.33 -15.66 -0.87
C ASP A 275 17.34 -15.97 -2.01
N ASP A 276 16.83 -16.46 -3.15
CA ASP A 276 17.56 -16.68 -4.41
C ASP A 276 17.74 -15.41 -5.28
N LYS A 277 17.64 -14.21 -4.68
CA LYS A 277 17.84 -12.91 -5.34
C LYS A 277 16.86 -12.58 -6.46
N ARG A 278 15.74 -13.28 -6.57
CA ARG A 278 14.69 -12.97 -7.55
C ARG A 278 13.74 -11.91 -7.03
N SER A 279 13.36 -10.94 -7.86
CA SER A 279 12.26 -10.03 -7.56
C SER A 279 10.94 -10.77 -7.39
N LYS A 280 10.14 -10.29 -6.46
CA LYS A 280 8.73 -10.60 -6.29
C LYS A 280 7.95 -9.30 -6.44
N LEU A 281 7.09 -9.22 -7.45
CA LEU A 281 6.34 -8.02 -7.76
C LEU A 281 4.88 -8.12 -7.28
N SER A 282 4.36 -7.01 -6.76
CA SER A 282 2.96 -6.91 -6.35
C SER A 282 2.03 -6.80 -7.58
N PRO A 283 0.87 -7.47 -7.59
CA PRO A 283 -0.13 -7.26 -8.64
C PRO A 283 -0.81 -5.90 -8.58
N PHE A 284 -0.58 -5.12 -7.53
CA PHE A 284 -1.21 -3.81 -7.33
C PHE A 284 -0.43 -2.64 -7.97
N LEU A 285 0.61 -2.96 -8.74
CA LEU A 285 1.23 -2.06 -9.71
C LEU A 285 1.20 -2.73 -11.10
N SER A 286 0.92 -1.95 -12.12
CA SER A 286 0.74 -2.42 -13.49
C SER A 286 2.05 -2.90 -14.10
N LYS A 287 1.94 -3.87 -15.00
CA LYS A 287 3.07 -4.40 -15.78
C LYS A 287 3.77 -3.30 -16.59
N MET A 288 3.01 -2.32 -17.07
CA MET A 288 3.55 -1.17 -17.81
C MET A 288 4.46 -0.32 -16.92
N THR A 289 4.05 -0.02 -15.69
CA THR A 289 4.87 0.71 -14.73
C THR A 289 6.15 -0.05 -14.41
N TYR A 290 6.06 -1.36 -14.10
CA TYR A 290 7.25 -2.19 -13.87
C TYR A 290 8.20 -2.23 -15.08
N SER A 291 7.66 -2.38 -16.28
CA SER A 291 8.44 -2.36 -17.52
C SER A 291 9.19 -1.05 -17.71
N LYS A 292 8.56 0.11 -17.43
CA LYS A 292 9.21 1.43 -17.52
C LYS A 292 10.29 1.61 -16.46
N LEU A 293 10.18 0.93 -15.33
CA LEU A 293 11.20 0.90 -14.27
C LEU A 293 12.28 -0.17 -14.53
N GLY A 294 12.21 -0.91 -15.63
CA GLY A 294 13.21 -1.92 -16.00
C GLY A 294 13.21 -3.16 -15.12
N ILE A 295 12.09 -3.46 -14.45
CA ILE A 295 11.93 -4.63 -13.57
C ILE A 295 10.79 -5.53 -14.03
N SER A 296 10.94 -6.83 -13.79
CA SER A 296 9.95 -7.85 -14.10
C SER A 296 9.91 -8.88 -12.97
N ASP A 297 8.82 -9.64 -12.89
CA ASP A 297 8.65 -10.66 -11.86
C ASP A 297 9.63 -11.82 -12.09
N ASN A 298 10.17 -12.39 -11.01
CA ASN A 298 11.21 -13.43 -11.02
C ASN A 298 12.55 -13.06 -11.68
N LYS A 299 12.81 -11.77 -11.95
CA LYS A 299 14.10 -11.28 -12.44
C LYS A 299 15.17 -11.47 -11.37
N ILE A 300 16.31 -12.08 -11.73
CA ILE A 300 17.44 -12.28 -10.83
C ILE A 300 18.27 -10.99 -10.77
N PHE A 301 18.54 -10.50 -9.57
CA PHE A 301 19.50 -9.43 -9.32
C PHE A 301 20.79 -10.03 -8.74
N GLN A 302 21.77 -10.31 -9.61
CA GLN A 302 22.99 -11.03 -9.24
C GLN A 302 23.73 -10.40 -8.05
N HIS A 303 23.72 -9.08 -8.01
CA HIS A 303 24.41 -8.28 -7.00
C HIS A 303 23.56 -7.98 -5.75
N LEU A 304 22.35 -8.53 -5.63
CA LEU A 304 21.57 -8.40 -4.41
C LEU A 304 22.24 -9.22 -3.29
N PRO A 305 22.63 -8.61 -2.16
CA PRO A 305 23.29 -9.32 -1.07
C PRO A 305 22.26 -10.03 -0.18
N SER A 306 21.68 -11.15 -0.64
CA SER A 306 20.62 -11.87 0.09
C SER A 306 21.13 -12.68 1.30
N GLU A 307 22.39 -13.11 1.26
CA GLU A 307 23.00 -13.92 2.34
C GLU A 307 23.05 -13.15 3.66
N GLY A 308 22.59 -13.80 4.74
CA GLY A 308 22.49 -13.21 6.08
C GLY A 308 21.26 -12.30 6.28
N ARG A 309 20.46 -12.06 5.23
CA ARG A 309 19.25 -11.20 5.27
C ARG A 309 17.94 -11.99 5.21
N GLU A 310 17.99 -13.32 5.21
CA GLU A 310 16.88 -14.22 4.93
C GLU A 310 15.73 -14.04 5.94
N LEU A 311 16.06 -13.88 7.23
CA LEU A 311 15.06 -13.66 8.28
C LEU A 311 14.33 -12.32 8.10
N TYR A 312 15.05 -11.25 7.76
CA TYR A 312 14.45 -9.96 7.48
C TYR A 312 13.62 -9.99 6.20
N LEU A 313 14.13 -10.59 5.13
CA LEU A 313 13.40 -10.75 3.87
C LEU A 313 12.14 -11.60 4.06
N LYS A 314 12.20 -12.64 4.89
CA LYS A 314 11.02 -13.42 5.27
C LYS A 314 9.98 -12.57 6.00
N TYR A 315 10.40 -11.72 6.93
CA TYR A 315 9.51 -10.75 7.57
C TYR A 315 8.89 -9.80 6.54
N HIS A 316 9.71 -9.18 5.69
CA HIS A 316 9.24 -8.26 4.66
C HIS A 316 8.22 -8.90 3.72
N ARG A 317 8.51 -10.12 3.21
CA ARG A 317 7.58 -10.88 2.34
C ARG A 317 6.26 -11.23 3.01
N LYS A 318 6.24 -11.35 4.34
CA LYS A 318 5.05 -11.75 5.11
C LYS A 318 4.20 -10.56 5.55
N GLU A 319 4.85 -9.51 6.05
CA GLU A 319 4.17 -8.41 6.75
C GLU A 319 4.05 -7.14 5.87
N ILE A 320 5.03 -6.86 5.02
CA ILE A 320 5.12 -5.61 4.25
C ILE A 320 4.64 -5.81 2.82
N PHE A 321 5.18 -6.82 2.13
CA PHE A 321 4.92 -7.10 0.73
C PHE A 321 3.41 -7.22 0.45
N GLN A 322 2.93 -6.44 -0.51
CA GLN A 322 1.55 -6.40 -0.95
C GLN A 322 1.29 -7.48 -1.99
N GLY A 323 1.65 -8.72 -1.66
CA GLY A 323 1.35 -9.92 -2.44
C GLY A 323 -0.04 -10.48 -2.15
N VAL A 324 -0.52 -11.40 -2.99
CA VAL A 324 -1.79 -12.09 -2.78
C VAL A 324 -1.58 -13.57 -2.58
#